data_AF-A0A7I8D4M5-F1
#
_entry.id   AF-A0A7I8D4M5-F1
#
_cell.length_a   1.000
_cell.length_b   1.000
_cell.length_c   1.000
_cell.angle_alpha   90.00
_cell.angle_beta   90.00
_cell.angle_gamma   90.00
#
_symmetry.space_group_name_H-M   'P 1'
#
loop_
_entity.id
_entity.type
_entity.pdbx_description
1 polymer ?
#
loop_
_entity_poly.entity_id
_entity_poly.type
_entity_poly.pdbx_seq_one_letter_code
_entity_poly.pdbx_strand_id
1 'polypeptide(L)'
;MRVNGRYGGSYIPLIPFIQLHDIGFNCILSLLKHYPIARKVSHLSQPIELTKITIIQEDTANKIRRAYIGDFEQPVYYGVHGGVKQFYGVQPEVEYPSTLDHIVAAAGG
;
A
#
# COMPACT_ATOMS: atom_id res chain seq x y z
N MET A 1 -24.23 25.29 -21.42
CA MET A 1 -24.04 23.82 -21.40
C MET A 1 -23.96 23.40 -19.93
N ARG A 2 -25.02 22.77 -19.42
CA ARG A 2 -25.14 22.29 -18.03
C ARG A 2 -24.51 20.91 -17.94
N VAL A 3 -23.63 20.69 -16.97
CA VAL A 3 -23.36 19.35 -16.44
C VAL A 3 -23.66 19.41 -14.94
N ASN A 4 -24.78 18.81 -14.56
CA ASN A 4 -25.26 18.75 -13.19
C ASN A 4 -24.42 17.74 -12.40
N GLY A 5 -23.48 18.24 -11.58
CA GLY A 5 -22.84 17.43 -10.54
C GLY A 5 -23.80 17.20 -9.39
N ARG A 6 -24.50 16.06 -9.39
CA ARG A 6 -25.17 15.54 -8.19
C ARG A 6 -24.15 14.71 -7.41
N TYR A 7 -23.30 15.37 -6.64
CA TYR A 7 -22.60 14.71 -5.54
C TYR A 7 -23.59 14.54 -4.40
N GLY A 8 -24.26 13.38 -4.37
CA GLY A 8 -25.10 12.97 -3.26
C GLY A 8 -24.23 12.82 -2.02
N GLY A 9 -24.52 13.61 -1.00
CA GLY A 9 -23.85 13.58 0.28
C GLY A 9 -24.06 12.25 0.99
N SER A 10 -22.95 11.61 1.32
CA SER A 10 -22.86 10.70 2.45
C SER A 10 -22.10 11.43 3.54
N TYR A 11 -22.84 11.83 4.57
CA TYR A 11 -22.32 12.42 5.80
C TYR A 11 -21.20 11.54 6.35
N ILE A 12 -19.96 12.03 6.27
CA ILE A 12 -18.89 11.54 7.14
C ILE A 12 -19.15 12.27 8.46
N PRO A 13 -19.52 11.60 9.57
CA PRO A 13 -19.54 12.29 10.84
C PRO A 13 -18.10 12.73 11.13
N LEU A 14 -17.88 14.04 11.18
CA LEU A 14 -16.70 14.62 11.80
C LEU A 14 -16.66 14.12 13.25
N ILE A 15 -15.83 13.11 13.51
CA ILE A 15 -15.56 12.65 14.86
C ILE A 15 -14.88 13.84 15.57
N PRO A 16 -15.42 14.36 16.68
CA PRO A 16 -14.72 15.37 17.45
C PRO A 16 -13.40 14.74 17.92
N PHE A 17 -12.31 15.50 17.80
CA PHE A 17 -10.97 15.13 18.25
C PHE A 17 -10.98 15.00 19.78
N ILE A 18 -11.47 13.87 20.30
CA ILE A 18 -11.46 13.55 21.72
C ILE A 18 -10.00 13.25 22.08
N GLN A 19 -9.44 14.06 22.99
CA GLN A 19 -8.12 13.82 23.54
C GLN A 19 -8.07 12.41 24.13
N LEU A 20 -7.17 11.58 23.58
CA LEU A 20 -7.03 10.14 23.85
C LEU A 20 -6.65 9.77 25.30
N HIS A 21 -6.56 10.73 26.23
CA HIS A 21 -5.94 10.52 27.53
C HIS A 21 -6.87 9.95 28.62
N ASP A 22 -8.19 9.92 28.38
CA ASP A 22 -9.19 9.44 29.38
C ASP A 22 -10.16 8.35 28.85
N ILE A 23 -9.91 7.81 27.66
CA ILE A 23 -10.76 6.74 27.11
C ILE A 23 -10.29 5.39 27.65
N GLY A 24 -10.91 4.95 28.75
CA GLY A 24 -10.69 3.62 29.31
C GLY A 24 -10.88 2.51 28.25
N PHE A 25 -10.06 1.45 28.33
CA PHE A 25 -9.97 0.32 27.39
C PHE A 25 -11.33 -0.23 26.89
N ASN A 26 -12.37 -0.14 27.71
CA ASN A 26 -13.73 -0.60 27.40
C ASN A 26 -14.45 0.22 26.30
N CYS A 27 -14.10 1.49 26.09
CA CYS A 27 -14.77 2.35 25.12
C CYS A 27 -14.27 2.08 23.67
N ILE A 28 -12.98 1.77 23.50
CA ILE A 28 -12.41 1.33 22.21
C ILE A 28 -13.06 0.02 21.74
N LEU A 29 -13.30 -0.92 22.66
CA LEU A 29 -13.99 -2.19 22.37
C LEU A 29 -15.45 -1.99 21.94
N SER A 30 -16.13 -0.94 22.42
CA SER A 30 -17.51 -0.61 22.01
C SER A 30 -17.58 -0.11 20.56
N LEU A 31 -16.62 0.71 20.13
CA LEU A 31 -16.55 1.24 18.77
C LEU A 31 -16.20 0.16 17.74
N LEU A 32 -15.33 -0.80 18.10
CA LEU A 32 -14.99 -1.92 17.23
C LEU A 32 -16.17 -2.86 16.96
N LYS A 33 -17.17 -2.93 17.86
CA LYS A 33 -18.39 -3.72 17.65
C LYS A 33 -19.38 -3.10 16.66
N HIS A 34 -19.26 -1.79 16.39
CA HIS A 34 -20.17 -1.05 15.50
C HIS A 34 -19.62 -0.84 14.08
N TYR A 35 -18.37 -1.20 13.81
CA TYR A 35 -17.80 -1.20 12.45
C TYR A 35 -17.81 -2.62 11.88
N PRO A 36 -18.85 -3.03 11.11
CA PRO A 36 -18.81 -4.27 10.37
C PRO A 36 -17.84 -4.14 9.18
N ILE A 37 -16.54 -4.27 9.42
CA ILE A 37 -15.51 -4.40 8.35
C ILE A 37 -15.47 -5.87 7.87
N ALA A 38 -16.65 -6.47 7.69
CA ALA A 38 -16.78 -7.82 7.16
C ALA A 38 -17.84 -7.79 6.06
N ARG A 39 -17.49 -7.16 4.95
CA ARG A 39 -18.30 -7.24 3.73
C ARG A 39 -18.16 -8.67 3.20
N LYS A 40 -19.18 -9.49 3.41
CA LYS A 40 -19.27 -10.84 2.82
C LYS A 40 -19.44 -10.68 1.31
N VAL A 41 -18.35 -10.83 0.55
CA VAL A 41 -18.41 -10.82 -0.92
C VAL A 41 -18.93 -12.19 -1.37
N SER A 42 -20.21 -12.27 -1.71
CA SER A 42 -20.92 -13.52 -2.00
C SER A 42 -20.67 -14.08 -3.41
N HIS A 43 -20.03 -13.31 -4.29
CA HIS A 43 -19.61 -13.78 -5.62
C HIS A 43 -18.33 -13.05 -6.05
N LEU A 44 -17.16 -13.61 -5.73
CA LEU A 44 -15.94 -13.29 -6.49
C LEU A 44 -15.92 -14.22 -7.71
N SER A 45 -15.84 -13.63 -8.91
CA SER A 45 -15.39 -14.38 -10.09
C SER A 45 -13.97 -14.87 -9.83
N GLN A 46 -13.67 -16.09 -10.26
CA GLN A 46 -12.30 -16.60 -10.17
C GLN A 46 -11.39 -15.72 -11.05
N PRO A 47 -10.25 -15.25 -10.53
CA PRO A 47 -9.30 -14.50 -11.33
C PRO A 47 -8.83 -15.38 -12.50
N ILE A 48 -8.84 -14.82 -13.70
CA ILE A 48 -8.35 -15.51 -14.91
C ILE A 48 -6.83 -15.68 -14.83
N GLU A 49 -6.15 -14.73 -14.20
CA GLU A 49 -4.69 -14.77 -14.01
C GLU A 49 -4.31 -14.16 -12.66
N LEU A 50 -3.35 -14.79 -11.98
CA LEU A 50 -2.72 -14.29 -10.77
C LEU A 50 -1.21 -14.23 -10.99
N THR A 51 -0.62 -13.05 -10.82
CA THR A 51 0.83 -12.91 -10.94
C THR A 51 1.52 -13.63 -9.80
N LYS A 52 2.39 -14.59 -10.14
CA LYS A 52 3.27 -15.26 -9.18
C LYS A 52 4.49 -14.37 -8.94
N ILE A 53 4.68 -13.85 -7.73
CA ILE A 53 5.83 -13.00 -7.42
C ILE A 53 6.48 -13.49 -6.13
N THR A 54 7.81 -13.61 -6.14
CA THR A 54 8.62 -13.85 -4.94
C THR A 54 9.63 -12.74 -4.77
N ILE A 55 9.67 -12.11 -3.59
CA ILE A 55 10.63 -11.05 -3.27
C ILE A 55 11.57 -11.57 -2.19
N ILE A 56 12.87 -11.47 -2.45
CA ILE A 56 13.93 -11.84 -1.51
C ILE A 56 14.64 -10.55 -1.09
N GLN A 57 14.74 -10.31 0.22
CA GLN A 57 15.59 -9.26 0.77
C GLN A 57 17.04 -9.76 0.69
N GLU A 58 17.78 -9.29 -0.31
CA GLU A 58 19.14 -9.74 -0.58
C GLU A 58 20.16 -9.03 0.31
N ASP A 59 20.01 -7.71 0.48
CA ASP A 59 20.84 -6.92 1.39
C ASP A 59 19.98 -5.94 2.18
N THR A 60 19.92 -6.14 3.49
CA THR A 60 19.14 -5.31 4.40
C THR A 60 19.79 -3.95 4.68
N ALA A 61 21.12 -3.88 4.67
CA ALA A 61 21.86 -2.65 4.92
C ALA A 61 21.74 -1.72 3.73
N ASN A 62 22.00 -2.23 2.53
CA ASN A 62 21.93 -1.49 1.27
C ASN A 62 20.51 -1.40 0.67
N LYS A 63 19.52 -1.99 1.35
CA LYS A 63 18.10 -2.01 0.94
C LYS A 63 17.86 -2.66 -0.43
N ILE A 64 18.69 -3.63 -0.81
CA ILE A 64 18.58 -4.35 -2.07
C ILE A 64 17.58 -5.51 -1.91
N ARG A 65 16.66 -5.59 -2.87
CA ARG A 65 15.67 -6.65 -2.99
C ARG A 65 15.73 -7.23 -4.39
N ARG A 66 15.53 -8.54 -4.48
CA ARG A 66 15.46 -9.26 -5.74
C ARG A 66 14.06 -9.85 -5.90
N ALA A 67 13.40 -9.54 -7.01
CA ALA A 67 12.05 -9.99 -7.30
C ALA A 67 12.03 -10.94 -8.49
N TYR A 68 11.47 -12.11 -8.29
CA TYR A 68 11.15 -13.10 -9.31
C TYR A 68 9.68 -12.96 -9.67
N ILE A 69 9.38 -12.72 -10.94
CA ILE A 69 8.03 -12.45 -11.44
C ILE A 69 7.69 -13.53 -12.46
N GLY A 70 6.57 -14.23 -12.27
CA GLY A 70 6.09 -15.29 -13.15
C GLY A 70 7.20 -16.29 -13.51
N ASP A 71 7.33 -16.51 -14.82
CA ASP A 71 8.32 -17.40 -15.42
C ASP A 71 9.47 -16.61 -16.10
N PHE A 72 9.66 -15.33 -15.76
CA PHE A 72 10.79 -14.55 -16.28
C PHE A 72 12.12 -15.09 -15.72
N GLU A 73 13.07 -15.40 -16.61
CA GLU A 73 14.36 -15.99 -16.22
C GLU A 73 15.19 -15.05 -15.33
N GLN A 74 15.17 -13.76 -15.65
CA GLN A 74 15.98 -12.77 -14.95
C GLN A 74 15.16 -12.05 -13.89
N PRO A 75 15.65 -11.96 -12.65
CA PRO A 75 14.96 -11.22 -11.62
C PRO A 75 15.10 -9.71 -11.82
N VAL A 76 14.15 -8.97 -11.26
CA VAL A 76 14.21 -7.51 -11.17
C VAL A 76 14.84 -7.12 -9.84
N TYR A 77 15.84 -6.24 -9.89
CA TYR A 77 16.46 -5.67 -8.70
C TYR A 77 15.79 -4.36 -8.31
N TYR A 78 15.46 -4.25 -7.03
CA TYR A 78 14.94 -3.03 -6.43
C TYR A 78 15.85 -2.55 -5.31
N GLY A 79 15.92 -1.23 -5.16
CA GLY A 79 16.73 -0.62 -4.12
C GLY A 79 16.24 0.77 -3.77
N VAL A 80 17.21 1.66 -3.55
CA VAL A 80 16.99 3.06 -3.24
C VAL A 80 17.93 3.91 -4.09
N HIS A 81 17.46 5.08 -4.51
CA HIS A 81 18.22 6.06 -5.28
C HIS A 81 17.80 7.48 -4.89
N GLY A 82 18.56 8.49 -5.32
CA GLY A 82 18.16 9.91 -5.24
C GLY A 82 17.64 10.38 -3.87
N GLY A 83 16.41 10.93 -3.82
CA GLY A 83 15.77 11.36 -2.57
C GLY A 83 15.30 10.20 -1.68
N VAL A 84 15.08 9.01 -2.24
CA VAL A 84 14.62 7.83 -1.49
C VAL A 84 15.71 7.33 -0.55
N LYS A 85 16.98 7.31 -1.00
CA LYS A 85 18.10 6.93 -0.13
C LYS A 85 18.32 7.92 1.03
N GLN A 86 18.02 9.21 0.82
CA GLN A 86 18.05 10.24 1.87
C GLN A 86 16.96 10.00 2.92
N PHE A 87 15.74 9.68 2.48
CA PHE A 87 14.63 9.34 3.38
C PHE A 87 14.96 8.14 4.28
N TYR A 88 15.65 7.12 3.74
CA TYR A 88 16.06 5.95 4.51
C TYR A 88 17.38 6.12 5.26
N GLY A 89 18.14 7.19 5.04
CA GLY A 89 19.44 7.43 5.67
C GLY A 89 20.51 6.40 5.28
N VAL A 90 20.43 5.82 4.08
CA VAL A 90 21.35 4.79 3.59
C VAL A 90 22.16 5.33 2.41
N GLN A 91 23.43 4.96 2.30
CA GLN A 91 24.24 5.19 1.10
C GLN A 91 24.64 3.83 0.50
N PRO A 92 23.84 3.30 -0.44
CA PRO A 92 24.14 2.01 -1.04
C PRO A 92 25.33 2.13 -2.00
N GLU A 93 26.09 1.05 -2.14
CA GLU A 93 27.17 0.95 -3.14
C GLU A 93 26.61 0.98 -4.58
N VAL A 94 25.49 0.30 -4.79
CA VAL A 94 24.79 0.24 -6.09
C VAL A 94 23.38 0.77 -5.92
N GLU A 95 23.01 1.74 -6.76
CA GLU A 95 21.65 2.28 -6.82
C GLU A 95 20.78 1.47 -7.78
N TYR A 96 19.57 1.16 -7.33
CA TYR A 96 18.54 0.47 -8.12
C TYR A 96 17.24 1.26 -8.04
N PRO A 97 16.34 1.14 -9.05
CA PRO A 97 15.01 1.73 -8.97
C PRO A 97 14.28 1.23 -7.73
N SER A 98 13.49 2.10 -7.12
CA SER A 98 12.65 1.70 -5.99
C SER A 98 11.42 0.93 -6.48
N THR A 99 10.80 0.17 -5.59
CA THR A 99 9.53 -0.49 -5.88
C THR A 99 8.43 0.53 -6.19
N LEU A 100 8.51 1.74 -5.63
CA LEU A 100 7.59 2.84 -5.93
C LEU A 100 7.71 3.28 -7.39
N ASP A 101 8.92 3.42 -7.91
CA ASP A 101 9.14 3.81 -9.31
C ASP A 101 8.48 2.82 -10.27
N HIS A 102 8.57 1.52 -9.96
CA HIS A 102 7.94 0.48 -10.77
C HIS A 102 6.41 0.61 -10.75
N ILE A 103 5.80 0.88 -9.59
CA ILE A 103 4.34 1.08 -9.48
C ILE A 103 3.92 2.34 -10.26
N VAL A 104 4.67 3.43 -10.14
CA VAL A 104 4.39 4.68 -10.86
C VAL A 104 4.53 4.49 -12.36
N ALA A 105 5.58 3.81 -12.81
CA ALA A 105 5.76 3.46 -14.22
C ALA A 105 4.59 2.61 -14.73
N ALA A 106 4.20 1.57 -14.00
CA ALA A 106 3.07 0.72 -14.36
C ALA A 106 1.73 1.50 -14.42
N ALA A 107 1.54 2.49 -13.55
CA ALA A 107 0.37 3.35 -13.59
C ALA A 107 0.40 4.37 -14.76
N GLY A 108 1.60 4.76 -15.20
CA GLY A 108 1.80 5.70 -16.30
C GLY A 108 1.52 5.11 -17.68
N GLY A 109 1.77 3.81 -17.86
CA GLY A 109 1.64 3.11 -19.15
C GLY A 109 2.94 3.08 -19.92
#